data_AF-A0A517QWX0-F1
#
_entry.id   AF-A0A517QWX0-F1
#
_cell.length_a   1.000
_cell.length_b   1.000
_cell.length_c   1.000
_cell.angle_alpha   90.00
_cell.angle_beta   90.00
_cell.angle_gamma   90.00
#
_symmetry.space_group_name_H-M   'P 1'
#
loop_
_entity.id
_entity.type
_entity.pdbx_description
1 polymer ?
#
loop_
_entity_poly.entity_id
_entity_poly.type
_entity_poly.pdbx_seq_one_letter_code
_entity_poly.pdbx_strand_id
1 'polypeptide(L)'
;MFDSDEITCYHEAGHAFMAVRLGGWVQEVTVDPDNDDRPARTGDLSVQWPPAQLKLSVEREVSVALAGPVAEMIYTGEPFHPATVAEWSADWSAAWQVAEDMLSDHARRMAYLEEVTRLIHRQFSNDRIWSAIAALADELSAHERLEGADVAEIVTTWMR
;
A
#
# COMPACT_ATOMS: atom_id res chain seq x y z
N MET A 1 -21.56 -2.63 -9.26
CA MET A 1 -20.30 -2.89 -9.98
C MET A 1 -19.46 -1.68 -9.68
N PHE A 2 -18.42 -1.85 -8.87
CA PHE A 2 -17.50 -0.76 -8.52
C PHE A 2 -16.74 -0.33 -9.78
N ASP A 3 -16.43 0.96 -9.88
CA ASP A 3 -15.62 1.45 -10.99
C ASP A 3 -14.18 0.94 -10.84
N SER A 4 -13.57 0.49 -11.94
CA SER A 4 -12.20 -0.05 -11.89
C SER A 4 -11.22 1.01 -11.40
N ASP A 5 -11.44 2.26 -11.81
CA ASP A 5 -10.59 3.40 -11.47
C ASP A 5 -10.69 3.76 -9.99
N GLU A 6 -11.88 3.60 -9.40
CA GLU A 6 -12.10 3.84 -7.97
C GLU A 6 -11.40 2.78 -7.11
N ILE A 7 -11.43 1.51 -7.52
CA ILE A 7 -10.68 0.43 -6.85
C ILE A 7 -9.18 0.75 -6.86
N THR A 8 -8.63 1.18 -8.01
CA THR A 8 -7.23 1.59 -8.13
C THR A 8 -6.91 2.77 -7.20
N CYS A 9 -7.80 3.75 -7.06
CA CYS A 9 -7.59 4.86 -6.10
C CYS A 9 -7.46 4.36 -4.66
N TYR A 10 -8.30 3.41 -4.24
CA TYR A 10 -8.21 2.80 -2.90
C TYR A 10 -6.93 1.97 -2.74
N HIS A 11 -6.50 1.27 -3.79
CA HIS A 11 -5.24 0.53 -3.82
C HIS A 11 -4.05 1.45 -3.54
N GLU A 12 -3.91 2.50 -4.33
CA GLU A 12 -2.80 3.46 -4.21
C GLU A 12 -2.84 4.24 -2.90
N ALA A 13 -4.04 4.62 -2.44
CA ALA A 13 -4.24 5.22 -1.13
C ALA A 13 -3.77 4.32 0.03
N GLY A 14 -3.99 3.00 -0.08
CA GLY A 14 -3.53 2.02 0.89
C GLY A 14 -2.01 2.02 1.06
N HIS A 15 -1.28 1.98 -0.05
CA HIS A 15 0.18 2.06 -0.04
C HIS A 15 0.67 3.38 0.57
N ALA A 16 0.13 4.50 0.08
CA ALA A 16 0.54 5.84 0.51
C ALA A 16 0.31 6.05 2.00
N PHE A 17 -0.86 5.66 2.51
CA PHE A 17 -1.18 5.74 3.94
C PHE A 17 -0.18 4.92 4.77
N MET A 18 0.06 3.66 4.40
CA MET A 18 0.94 2.77 5.15
C MET A 18 2.39 3.30 5.18
N ALA A 19 2.88 3.82 4.06
CA ALA A 19 4.21 4.41 3.96
C ALA A 19 4.38 5.58 4.94
N VAL A 20 3.46 6.54 4.94
CA VAL A 20 3.47 7.68 5.87
C VAL A 20 3.33 7.21 7.33
N ARG A 21 2.42 6.27 7.60
CA ARG A 21 2.16 5.75 8.95
C ARG A 21 3.39 5.09 9.58
N LEU A 22 4.26 4.49 8.77
CA LEU A 22 5.52 3.85 9.17
C LEU A 22 6.70 4.82 9.26
N GLY A 23 6.48 6.10 8.95
CA GLY A 23 7.47 7.17 8.97
C GLY A 23 8.27 7.31 7.68
N GLY A 24 7.78 6.74 6.58
CA GLY A 24 8.32 6.94 5.24
C GLY A 24 7.85 8.27 4.66
N TRP A 25 8.65 8.83 3.76
CA TRP A 25 8.27 9.98 2.95
C TRP A 25 7.83 9.50 1.57
N VAL A 26 6.54 9.63 1.27
CA VAL A 26 6.00 9.44 -0.08
C VAL A 26 6.48 10.62 -0.93
N GLN A 27 7.08 10.37 -2.08
CA GLN A 27 7.39 11.46 -3.02
C GLN A 27 6.15 11.86 -3.81
N GLU A 28 5.39 10.84 -4.22
CA GLU A 28 4.26 10.94 -5.12
C GLU A 28 3.52 9.62 -5.17
N VAL A 29 2.22 9.69 -5.42
CA VAL A 29 1.32 8.58 -5.72
C VAL A 29 0.47 8.95 -6.94
N THR A 30 0.19 8.00 -7.83
CA THR A 30 -0.62 8.20 -9.04
C THR A 30 -1.38 6.94 -9.41
N VAL A 31 -2.50 7.07 -10.11
CA VAL A 31 -3.33 5.94 -10.59
C VAL A 31 -3.14 5.67 -12.09
N ASP A 32 -2.33 6.47 -12.79
CA ASP A 32 -1.97 6.28 -14.21
C ASP A 32 -0.43 6.40 -14.39
N PRO A 33 0.30 5.27 -14.45
CA PRO A 33 1.75 5.27 -14.58
C PRO A 33 2.28 5.38 -16.01
N ASP A 34 1.43 5.26 -17.04
CA ASP A 34 1.85 5.19 -18.45
C ASP A 34 2.45 6.51 -18.99
N ASN A 35 2.66 7.50 -18.12
CA ASN A 35 3.15 8.83 -18.45
C ASN A 35 4.49 9.23 -17.77
N ASP A 36 5.25 8.30 -17.19
CA ASP A 36 6.55 8.66 -16.55
C ASP A 36 7.66 7.62 -16.88
N ASP A 37 8.69 8.05 -17.62
CA ASP A 37 9.91 7.29 -18.00
C ASP A 37 10.83 6.97 -16.78
N ARG A 38 10.29 6.52 -15.65
CA ARG A 38 11.05 6.30 -14.40
C ARG A 38 11.36 4.84 -14.12
N PRO A 39 12.50 4.56 -13.45
CA PRO A 39 12.87 3.19 -13.09
C PRO A 39 11.82 2.54 -12.18
N ALA A 40 11.71 1.22 -12.31
CA ALA A 40 10.69 0.37 -11.67
C ALA A 40 10.42 0.77 -10.21
N ARG A 41 9.18 1.22 -9.98
CA ARG A 41 8.59 1.55 -8.68
C ARG A 41 7.94 0.28 -8.09
N THR A 42 7.82 0.19 -6.77
CA THR A 42 7.04 -0.89 -6.13
C THR A 42 5.58 -0.41 -6.10
N GLY A 43 4.80 -0.78 -7.12
CA GLY A 43 3.56 -0.07 -7.44
C GLY A 43 3.83 1.37 -7.88
N ASP A 44 2.82 2.21 -8.04
CA ASP A 44 2.98 3.58 -8.57
C ASP A 44 3.52 4.59 -7.54
N LEU A 45 3.94 4.09 -6.37
CA LEU A 45 4.43 4.81 -5.20
C LEU A 45 5.97 4.81 -5.10
N SER A 46 6.56 5.97 -4.79
CA SER A 46 7.98 6.09 -4.41
C SER A 46 8.14 6.52 -2.95
N VAL A 47 8.78 5.69 -2.12
CA VAL A 47 8.96 5.93 -0.67
C VAL A 47 10.43 6.08 -0.30
N GLN A 48 10.76 7.16 0.42
CA GLN A 48 12.08 7.35 1.03
C GLN A 48 12.04 7.05 2.53
N TRP A 49 12.99 6.22 2.99
CA TRP A 49 13.14 5.86 4.40
C TRP A 49 14.32 6.60 5.05
N PRO A 50 14.19 7.07 6.30
CA PRO A 50 15.32 7.63 7.04
C PRO A 50 16.49 6.62 7.23
N PRO A 51 17.77 7.03 7.10
CA PRO A 51 18.93 6.12 7.09
C PRO A 51 19.08 5.22 8.33
N ALA A 52 18.55 5.64 9.49
CA ALA A 52 18.64 4.88 10.73
C ALA A 52 17.75 3.62 10.77
N GLN A 53 16.98 3.35 9.72
CA GLN A 53 15.88 2.37 9.74
C GLN A 53 16.03 1.24 8.71
N LEU A 54 17.23 1.01 8.17
CA LEU A 54 17.45 0.04 7.07
C LEU A 54 17.08 -1.41 7.40
N LYS A 55 17.27 -1.91 8.64
CA LYS A 55 16.80 -3.26 9.01
C LYS A 55 15.29 -3.34 9.29
N LEU A 56 14.65 -2.21 9.58
CA LEU A 56 13.20 -2.11 9.66
C LEU A 56 12.59 -1.99 8.25
N SER A 57 13.40 -1.94 7.18
CA SER A 57 12.89 -1.70 5.83
C SER A 57 12.11 -2.90 5.30
N VAL A 58 12.57 -4.14 5.49
CA VAL A 58 11.88 -5.35 4.98
C VAL A 58 10.44 -5.47 5.50
N GLU A 59 10.22 -5.40 6.82
CA GLU A 59 8.86 -5.51 7.37
C GLU A 59 7.95 -4.36 6.89
N ARG A 60 8.52 -3.18 6.69
CA ARG A 60 7.79 -2.01 6.22
C ARG A 60 7.49 -2.05 4.73
N GLU A 61 8.45 -2.47 3.91
CA GLU A 61 8.29 -2.68 2.49
C GLU A 61 7.24 -3.76 2.23
N VAL A 62 7.28 -4.87 2.98
CA VAL A 62 6.22 -5.89 2.95
C VAL A 62 4.89 -5.29 3.38
N SER A 63 4.86 -4.50 4.45
CA SER A 63 3.60 -3.89 4.92
C SER A 63 3.04 -2.89 3.92
N VAL A 64 3.90 -2.07 3.29
CA VAL A 64 3.51 -1.11 2.26
C VAL A 64 2.99 -1.85 1.04
N ALA A 65 3.73 -2.83 0.50
CA ALA A 65 3.29 -3.62 -0.65
C ALA A 65 1.94 -4.31 -0.39
N LEU A 66 1.71 -4.87 0.79
CA LEU A 66 0.44 -5.52 1.09
C LEU A 66 -0.70 -4.54 1.42
N ALA A 67 -0.42 -3.25 1.61
CA ALA A 67 -1.44 -2.29 2.04
C ALA A 67 -2.46 -1.94 0.95
N GLY A 68 -2.05 -1.82 -0.31
CA GLY A 68 -2.95 -1.56 -1.43
C GLY A 68 -3.99 -2.66 -1.62
N PRO A 69 -3.56 -3.93 -1.81
CA PRO A 69 -4.47 -5.08 -1.84
C PRO A 69 -5.42 -5.17 -0.65
N VAL A 70 -4.95 -4.82 0.56
CA VAL A 70 -5.81 -4.81 1.76
C VAL A 70 -6.83 -3.69 1.74
N ALA A 71 -6.48 -2.51 1.25
CA ALA A 71 -7.45 -1.42 1.08
C ALA A 71 -8.54 -1.81 0.08
N GLU A 72 -8.18 -2.44 -1.04
CA GLU A 72 -9.16 -2.97 -1.99
C GLU A 72 -10.09 -4.01 -1.38
N MET A 73 -9.59 -4.96 -0.56
CA MET A 73 -10.43 -5.95 0.13
C MET A 73 -11.52 -5.29 0.97
N ILE A 74 -11.13 -4.26 1.72
CA ILE A 74 -12.05 -3.57 2.63
C ILE A 74 -13.05 -2.75 1.83
N TYR A 75 -12.60 -2.08 0.77
CA TYR A 75 -13.47 -1.27 -0.08
C TYR A 75 -14.52 -2.11 -0.81
N THR A 76 -14.09 -3.19 -1.45
CA THR A 76 -14.97 -4.10 -2.22
C THR A 76 -15.81 -5.01 -1.33
N GLY A 77 -15.37 -5.27 -0.10
CA GLY A 77 -15.98 -6.24 0.82
C GLY A 77 -15.72 -7.69 0.41
N GLU A 78 -14.86 -7.94 -0.56
CA GLU A 78 -14.56 -9.28 -1.07
C GLU A 78 -13.31 -9.88 -0.39
N PRO A 79 -13.38 -11.11 0.13
CA PRO A 79 -12.23 -11.80 0.68
C PRO A 79 -11.34 -12.29 -0.45
N PHE A 80 -10.24 -11.59 -0.68
CA PHE A 80 -9.31 -11.96 -1.75
C PHE A 80 -8.09 -12.71 -1.22
N HIS A 81 -7.75 -13.79 -1.93
CA HIS A 81 -6.53 -14.55 -1.71
C HIS A 81 -5.53 -14.18 -2.84
N PRO A 82 -4.22 -14.05 -2.56
CA PRO A 82 -3.21 -13.71 -3.58
C PRO A 82 -3.15 -14.65 -4.79
N ALA A 83 -3.71 -15.85 -4.64
CA ALA A 83 -3.78 -16.86 -5.70
C ALA A 83 -4.98 -16.66 -6.65
N THR A 84 -5.88 -15.72 -6.35
CA THR A 84 -7.16 -15.56 -7.05
C THR A 84 -7.30 -14.23 -7.80
N VAL A 85 -6.44 -13.24 -7.55
CA VAL A 85 -6.48 -11.90 -8.19
C VAL A 85 -5.17 -11.67 -8.93
N ALA A 86 -5.24 -11.47 -10.24
CA ALA A 86 -4.05 -11.31 -11.09
C ALA A 86 -3.41 -9.92 -10.89
N GLU A 87 -4.24 -8.93 -10.57
CA GLU A 87 -3.90 -7.53 -10.34
C GLU A 87 -2.98 -7.38 -9.12
N TRP A 88 -3.17 -8.20 -8.08
CA TRP A 88 -2.32 -8.22 -6.89
C TRP A 88 -1.00 -8.96 -7.04
N SER A 89 -0.81 -9.62 -8.19
CA SER A 89 0.36 -10.47 -8.38
C SER A 89 1.66 -9.68 -8.29
N ALA A 90 1.65 -8.41 -8.67
CA ALA A 90 2.80 -7.51 -8.56
C ALA A 90 3.17 -7.22 -7.10
N ASP A 91 2.24 -6.69 -6.30
CA ASP A 91 2.52 -6.35 -4.90
C ASP A 91 2.83 -7.56 -4.04
N TRP A 92 2.09 -8.65 -4.26
CA TRP A 92 2.38 -9.90 -3.57
C TRP A 92 3.76 -10.43 -3.95
N SER A 93 4.13 -10.38 -5.23
CA SER A 93 5.46 -10.78 -5.69
C SER A 93 6.56 -9.89 -5.11
N ALA A 94 6.32 -8.58 -5.03
CA ALA A 94 7.25 -7.64 -4.40
C ALA A 94 7.43 -7.96 -2.91
N ALA A 95 6.33 -8.12 -2.17
CA ALA A 95 6.37 -8.51 -0.76
C ALA A 95 7.06 -9.87 -0.56
N TRP A 96 6.83 -10.82 -1.47
CA TRP A 96 7.46 -12.14 -1.47
C TRP A 96 8.97 -12.07 -1.70
N GLN A 97 9.42 -11.26 -2.65
CA GLN A 97 10.84 -11.07 -2.95
C GLN A 97 11.55 -10.35 -1.80
N VAL A 98 10.96 -9.30 -1.25
CA VAL A 98 11.54 -8.57 -0.11
C VAL A 98 11.61 -9.46 1.14
N ALA A 99 10.60 -10.30 1.38
CA ALA A 99 10.60 -11.22 2.50
C ALA A 99 11.59 -12.40 2.34
N GLU A 100 12.10 -12.66 1.14
CA GLU A 100 13.05 -13.75 0.86
C GLU A 100 14.35 -13.62 1.66
N ASP A 101 14.89 -12.40 1.72
CA ASP A 101 16.13 -12.11 2.41
C ASP A 101 16.05 -12.41 3.91
N MET A 102 14.84 -12.35 4.48
CA MET A 102 14.56 -12.65 5.89
C MET A 102 14.12 -14.11 6.10
N LEU A 103 13.35 -14.67 5.18
CA LEU A 103 12.70 -15.97 5.29
C LEU A 103 12.89 -16.78 4.00
N SER A 104 13.97 -17.56 3.94
CA SER A 104 14.25 -18.45 2.81
C SER A 104 13.29 -19.63 2.69
N ASP A 105 12.65 -20.06 3.79
CA ASP A 105 11.65 -21.13 3.77
C ASP A 105 10.30 -20.64 3.24
N HIS A 106 9.83 -21.27 2.17
CA HIS A 106 8.60 -20.90 1.46
C HIS A 106 7.35 -20.95 2.35
N ALA A 107 7.19 -22.00 3.17
CA ALA A 107 6.00 -22.15 4.02
C ALA A 107 5.96 -21.07 5.10
N ARG A 108 7.11 -20.77 5.72
CA ARG A 108 7.24 -19.70 6.71
C ARG A 108 7.03 -18.32 6.09
N ARG A 109 7.50 -18.10 4.85
CA ARG A 109 7.29 -16.83 4.13
C ARG A 109 5.81 -16.61 3.80
N MET A 110 5.11 -17.63 3.31
CA MET A 110 3.65 -17.58 3.11
C MET A 110 2.92 -17.23 4.42
N ALA A 111 3.21 -17.97 5.49
CA ALA A 111 2.58 -17.73 6.79
C ALA A 111 2.85 -16.31 7.33
N TYR A 112 4.04 -15.77 7.07
CA TYR A 112 4.41 -14.40 7.44
C TYR A 112 3.60 -13.36 6.66
N LEU A 113 3.53 -13.46 5.34
CA LEU A 113 2.74 -12.54 4.52
C LEU A 113 1.26 -12.57 4.90
N GLU A 114 0.68 -13.76 5.10
CA GLU A 114 -0.70 -13.88 5.56
C GLU A 114 -0.94 -13.20 6.91
N GLU A 115 0.00 -13.31 7.87
CA GLU A 115 -0.14 -12.61 9.15
C GLU A 115 -0.03 -11.10 8.99
N VAL A 116 0.88 -10.61 8.15
CA VAL A 116 0.97 -9.17 7.84
C VAL A 116 -0.33 -8.68 7.20
N THR A 117 -0.86 -9.38 6.19
CA THR A 117 -2.16 -9.05 5.57
C THR A 117 -3.28 -8.96 6.61
N ARG A 118 -3.39 -9.94 7.53
CA ARG A 118 -4.39 -9.91 8.60
C ARG A 118 -4.18 -8.73 9.56
N LEU A 119 -2.93 -8.38 9.87
CA LEU A 119 -2.60 -7.24 10.72
C LEU A 119 -3.02 -5.93 10.07
N ILE A 120 -2.69 -5.73 8.80
CA ILE A 120 -3.08 -4.53 8.04
C ILE A 120 -4.59 -4.46 7.95
N HIS A 121 -5.28 -5.57 7.62
CA HIS A 121 -6.74 -5.57 7.53
C HIS A 121 -7.37 -5.14 8.85
N ARG A 122 -6.92 -5.68 9.99
CA ARG A 122 -7.42 -5.25 11.31
C ARG A 122 -7.18 -3.77 11.58
N GLN A 123 -6.05 -3.22 11.14
CA GLN A 123 -5.73 -1.80 11.29
C GLN A 123 -6.63 -0.94 10.39
N PHE A 124 -6.75 -1.31 9.12
CA PHE A 124 -7.50 -0.53 8.12
C PHE A 124 -9.00 -0.59 8.37
N SER A 125 -9.52 -1.64 9.02
CA SER A 125 -10.91 -1.70 9.48
C SER A 125 -11.22 -0.75 10.65
N ASN A 126 -10.25 0.01 11.17
CA ASN A 126 -10.53 1.07 12.14
C ASN A 126 -11.10 2.31 11.42
N ASP A 127 -12.28 2.79 11.84
CA ASP A 127 -12.99 3.92 11.21
C ASP A 127 -12.10 5.14 10.92
N ARG A 128 -11.22 5.48 11.86
CA ARG A 128 -10.35 6.66 11.73
C ARG A 128 -9.25 6.45 10.69
N ILE A 129 -8.67 5.26 10.65
CA ILE A 129 -7.69 4.88 9.63
C ILE A 129 -8.36 4.78 8.28
N TRP A 130 -9.51 4.11 8.20
CA TRP A 130 -10.27 3.99 6.98
C TRP A 130 -10.66 5.35 6.40
N SER A 131 -11.08 6.28 7.25
CA SER A 131 -11.42 7.65 6.81
C SER A 131 -10.23 8.39 6.21
N ALA A 132 -9.01 8.15 6.70
CA ALA A 132 -7.80 8.72 6.11
C ALA A 132 -7.49 8.13 4.73
N ILE A 133 -7.67 6.81 4.58
CA ILE A 133 -7.47 6.10 3.30
C ILE A 133 -8.52 6.54 2.29
N ALA A 134 -9.79 6.60 2.68
CA ALA A 134 -10.87 7.08 1.82
C ALA A 134 -10.64 8.52 1.37
N ALA A 135 -10.19 9.42 2.26
CA ALA A 135 -9.85 10.78 1.87
C ALA A 135 -8.70 10.84 0.85
N LEU A 136 -7.68 9.99 0.98
CA LEU A 136 -6.62 9.89 -0.03
C LEU A 136 -7.16 9.37 -1.37
N ALA A 137 -8.03 8.35 -1.34
CA ALA A 137 -8.65 7.77 -2.53
C ALA A 137 -9.54 8.78 -3.26
N ASP A 138 -10.33 9.58 -2.52
CA ASP A 138 -11.17 10.65 -3.07
C ASP A 138 -10.32 11.71 -3.79
N GLU A 139 -9.21 12.14 -3.17
CA GLU A 139 -8.27 13.11 -3.74
C GLU A 139 -7.54 12.52 -4.96
N LEU A 140 -7.16 11.24 -4.93
CA LEU A 140 -6.60 10.54 -6.09
C LEU A 140 -7.61 10.41 -7.23
N SER A 141 -8.87 10.13 -6.94
CA SER A 141 -9.92 10.06 -7.95
C SER A 141 -10.17 11.43 -8.61
N ALA A 142 -10.03 12.51 -7.84
CA ALA A 142 -10.22 13.87 -8.33
C ALA A 142 -9.01 14.40 -9.14
N HIS A 143 -7.80 13.97 -8.80
CA HIS A 143 -6.56 14.60 -9.28
C HIS A 143 -5.63 13.66 -10.05
N GLU A 144 -5.89 12.35 -10.06
CA GLU A 144 -5.10 11.26 -10.67
C GLU A 144 -3.66 11.10 -10.13
N ARG A 145 -3.18 12.09 -9.37
CA ARG A 145 -1.84 12.18 -8.80
C ARG A 145 -1.85 13.09 -7.58
N LEU A 146 -1.12 12.69 -6.54
CA LEU A 146 -0.88 13.53 -5.36
C LEU A 146 0.62 13.63 -5.07
N GLU A 147 1.07 14.83 -4.70
CA GLU A 147 2.44 15.03 -4.23
C GLU A 147 2.59 14.56 -2.77
N GLY A 148 3.81 14.21 -2.39
CA GLY A 148 4.12 13.72 -1.05
C GLY A 148 3.68 14.62 0.10
N ALA A 149 3.71 15.94 -0.10
CA ALA A 149 3.27 16.91 0.89
C ALA A 149 1.76 16.83 1.15
N ASP A 150 0.96 16.69 0.09
CA ASP A 150 -0.50 16.57 0.17
C ASP A 150 -0.89 15.26 0.87
N VAL A 151 -0.24 14.15 0.50
CA VAL A 151 -0.43 12.85 1.16
C VAL A 151 -0.15 12.97 2.66
N ALA A 152 0.99 13.58 3.04
CA ALA A 152 1.37 13.73 4.44
C ALA A 152 0.38 14.62 5.21
N GLU A 153 -0.12 15.69 4.59
CA GLU A 153 -1.12 16.59 5.19
C GLU A 153 -2.44 15.87 5.46
N ILE A 154 -2.96 15.14 4.48
CA ILE A 154 -4.21 14.38 4.60
C ILE A 154 -4.10 13.36 5.72
N VAL A 155 -3.04 12.53 5.69
CA VAL A 155 -2.81 11.50 6.72
C VAL A 155 -2.67 12.13 8.11
N THR A 156 -1.91 13.22 8.23
CA THR A 156 -1.69 13.88 9.53
C THR A 156 -2.98 14.48 10.07
N THR A 157 -3.80 15.08 9.21
CA THR A 157 -5.10 15.66 9.59
C THR A 157 -6.00 14.62 10.26
N TRP A 158 -6.08 13.43 9.67
CA TRP A 158 -6.87 12.34 10.22
C TRP A 158 -6.24 11.67 11.43
N MET A 159 -4.93 11.75 11.65
CA MET A 159 -4.20 11.04 12.72
C MET A 159 -3.91 11.89 13.99
N ARG A 160 -4.33 13.16 14.04
CA ARG A 160 -4.25 14.05 15.22
C ARG A 160 -5.24 13.72 16.33
#